data_AF-A0A9X6RWB3-F1
#
_entry.id   AF-A0A9X6RWB3-F1
#
_cell.length_a   1.000
_cell.length_b   1.000
_cell.length_c   1.000
_cell.angle_alpha   90.00
_cell.angle_beta   90.00
_cell.angle_gamma   90.00
#
_symmetry.space_group_name_H-M   'P 1'
#
loop_
_entity.id
_entity.type
_entity.pdbx_description
1 polymer ?
#
loop_
_entity_poly.entity_id
_entity_poly.type
_entity_poly.pdbx_seq_one_letter_code
_entity_poly.pdbx_strand_id
1 'polypeptide(L)'
;MHKVLSKKSFWTFVCFIAFLIFTVSLITHMWWLNIFTMLLGLAFKYKGDKIVFPQYAKLQKQREANFQKYLDKRQERNMSYIHKRNK
;
A
#
# COMPACT_ATOMS: atom_id res chain seq x y z
N MET A 1 -22.21 -12.60 -24.61
CA MET A 1 -21.43 -13.00 -23.42
C MET A 1 -20.39 -11.92 -23.12
N HIS A 2 -20.69 -10.91 -22.30
CA HIS A 2 -19.73 -9.86 -21.91
C HIS A 2 -19.86 -9.59 -20.40
N LYS A 3 -19.30 -10.48 -19.61
CA LYS A 3 -18.93 -10.21 -18.21
C LYS A 3 -17.48 -10.65 -18.07
N VAL A 4 -16.80 -10.17 -17.04
CA VAL A 4 -15.45 -10.62 -16.62
C VAL A 4 -14.25 -9.90 -17.25
N LEU A 5 -14.18 -8.57 -17.13
CA LEU A 5 -12.94 -7.97 -16.62
C LEU A 5 -13.15 -7.75 -15.13
N SER A 6 -12.82 -8.77 -14.33
CA SER A 6 -12.72 -8.59 -12.88
C SER A 6 -11.78 -7.41 -12.62
N LYS A 7 -12.13 -6.49 -11.71
CA LYS A 7 -11.27 -5.33 -11.36
C LYS A 7 -9.83 -5.78 -11.05
N LYS A 8 -9.67 -6.99 -10.53
CA LYS A 8 -8.40 -7.66 -10.31
C LYS A 8 -7.58 -7.84 -11.61
N SER A 9 -8.21 -8.37 -12.65
CA SER A 9 -7.60 -8.62 -13.97
C SER A 9 -7.16 -7.32 -14.65
N PHE A 10 -7.97 -6.26 -14.54
CA PHE A 10 -7.61 -4.94 -15.04
C PHE A 10 -6.33 -4.41 -14.37
N TRP A 11 -6.27 -4.45 -13.05
CA TRP A 11 -5.09 -3.98 -12.32
C TRP A 11 -3.84 -4.84 -12.58
N THR A 12 -3.97 -6.16 -12.72
CA THR A 12 -2.83 -7.00 -13.12
C THR A 12 -2.33 -6.67 -14.53
N PHE A 13 -3.23 -6.34 -15.46
CA PHE A 13 -2.85 -5.92 -16.81
C PHE A 13 -2.13 -4.56 -16.80
N VAL A 14 -2.60 -3.61 -15.97
CA VAL A 14 -1.91 -2.32 -15.75
C VAL A 14 -0.48 -2.54 -15.20
N CYS A 15 -0.28 -3.52 -14.31
CA CYS A 15 1.05 -3.88 -13.83
C CYS A 15 1.97 -4.41 -14.94
N PHE A 16 1.46 -5.27 -15.81
CA PHE A 16 2.21 -5.78 -16.97
C PHE A 16 2.60 -4.66 -17.94
N ILE A 17 1.68 -3.74 -18.22
CA ILE A 17 1.97 -2.56 -19.06
C ILE A 17 3.04 -1.68 -18.40
N ALA A 18 2.94 -1.41 -17.10
CA ALA A 18 3.94 -0.63 -16.39
C ALA A 18 5.34 -1.27 -16.46
N PHE A 19 5.41 -2.60 -16.35
CA PHE A 19 6.66 -3.35 -16.49
C PHE A 19 7.24 -3.24 -17.90
N LEU A 20 6.41 -3.39 -18.94
CA LEU A 20 6.84 -3.23 -20.33
C LEU A 20 7.36 -1.82 -20.61
N ILE A 21 6.65 -0.79 -20.16
CA ILE A 21 7.08 0.61 -20.32
C ILE A 21 8.41 0.85 -19.60
N PHE A 22 8.59 0.25 -18.42
CA PHE A 22 9.84 0.33 -17.68
C PHE A 22 11.00 -0.37 -18.41
N THR A 23 10.78 -1.58 -18.94
CA THR A 23 11.79 -2.31 -19.72
C THR A 23 12.16 -1.56 -21.00
N VAL A 24 11.18 -1.05 -21.73
CA VAL A 24 11.42 -0.22 -22.93
C VAL A 24 12.20 1.03 -22.54
N SER A 25 11.81 1.72 -21.47
CA SER A 25 12.52 2.91 -20.97
C SER A 25 13.99 2.66 -20.67
N LEU A 26 14.34 1.46 -20.18
CA LEU A 26 15.74 1.07 -19.94
C LEU A 26 16.50 0.86 -21.25
N ILE A 27 15.88 0.23 -22.25
CA ILE A 27 16.48 -0.03 -23.57
C ILE A 27 16.73 1.29 -24.32
N THR A 28 15.75 2.19 -24.36
CA THR A 28 15.86 3.45 -25.11
C THR A 28 16.65 4.54 -24.38
N HIS A 29 17.14 4.27 -23.16
CA HIS A 29 17.74 5.27 -22.27
C HIS A 29 16.87 6.54 -22.09
N MET A 30 15.54 6.42 -22.23
CA MET A 30 14.63 7.54 -22.10
C MET A 30 14.21 7.70 -20.65
N TRP A 31 15.06 8.36 -19.86
CA TRP A 31 14.86 8.60 -18.42
C TRP A 31 13.54 9.30 -18.08
N TRP A 32 12.92 10.01 -19.03
CA TRP A 32 11.64 10.68 -18.83
C TRP A 32 10.46 9.72 -18.66
N LEU A 33 10.51 8.54 -19.29
CA LEU A 33 9.48 7.51 -19.16
C LEU A 33 9.42 6.91 -17.74
N ASN A 34 10.51 7.02 -16.97
CA ASN A 34 10.56 6.56 -15.59
C ASN A 34 9.63 7.36 -14.66
N ILE A 35 9.37 8.63 -14.95
CA ILE A 35 8.40 9.42 -14.16
C ILE A 35 6.99 8.85 -14.35
N PHE A 36 6.69 8.40 -15.57
CA PHE A 36 5.38 7.82 -15.91
C PHE A 36 5.19 6.45 -15.25
N THR A 37 6.22 5.60 -15.24
CA THR A 37 6.20 4.31 -14.53
C THR A 37 6.10 4.51 -13.02
N MET A 38 6.75 5.53 -12.47
CA MET A 38 6.67 5.88 -11.05
C MET A 38 5.25 6.30 -10.64
N LEU A 39 4.57 7.13 -11.45
CA LEU A 39 3.17 7.51 -11.21
C LEU A 39 2.22 6.31 -11.33
N LEU A 40 2.42 5.46 -12.34
CA LEU A 40 1.66 4.21 -12.52
C LEU A 40 1.85 3.25 -11.34
N GLY A 41 3.09 3.10 -10.87
CA GLY A 41 3.41 2.30 -9.68
C GLY A 41 2.76 2.85 -8.42
N LEU A 42 2.71 4.18 -8.26
CA LEU A 42 2.02 4.83 -7.15
C LEU A 42 0.51 4.58 -7.21
N ALA A 43 -0.10 4.76 -8.39
CA ALA A 43 -1.52 4.51 -8.61
C ALA A 43 -1.88 3.04 -8.34
N PHE A 44 -1.02 2.11 -8.77
CA PHE A 44 -1.15 0.69 -8.45
C PHE A 44 -1.06 0.45 -6.94
N LYS A 45 -0.09 1.03 -6.24
CA LYS A 45 0.06 0.87 -4.80
C LYS A 45 -1.16 1.35 -4.01
N TYR A 46 -1.75 2.49 -4.37
CA TYR A 46 -2.87 3.05 -3.61
C TYR A 46 -4.23 2.42 -3.95
N LYS A 47 -4.47 2.09 -5.23
CA LYS A 47 -5.78 1.59 -5.70
C LYS A 47 -5.74 0.13 -6.14
N GLY A 48 -4.70 -0.30 -6.83
CA GLY A 48 -4.55 -1.66 -7.36
C GLY A 48 -4.23 -2.70 -6.30
N ASP A 49 -3.34 -2.40 -5.37
CA ASP A 49 -2.83 -3.37 -4.39
C ASP A 49 -3.93 -3.94 -3.49
N LYS A 50 -4.87 -3.09 -3.04
CA LYS A 50 -6.04 -3.51 -2.26
C LYS A 50 -7.01 -4.39 -3.05
N ILE A 51 -7.04 -4.25 -4.38
CA ILE A 51 -7.93 -4.99 -5.29
C ILE A 51 -7.30 -6.31 -5.72
N VAL A 52 -5.99 -6.31 -5.97
CA VAL A 52 -5.23 -7.50 -6.40
C VAL A 52 -4.91 -8.40 -5.22
N PHE A 53 -4.58 -7.82 -4.07
CA PHE A 53 -4.19 -8.54 -2.87
C PHE A 53 -4.96 -8.10 -1.62
N PRO A 54 -6.25 -8.49 -1.50
CA PRO A 54 -7.07 -8.15 -0.34
C PRO A 54 -6.53 -8.72 0.98
N GLN A 55 -5.66 -9.73 0.93
CA GLN A 55 -5.02 -10.32 2.11
C GLN A 55 -4.02 -9.37 2.78
N TYR A 56 -3.25 -8.59 2.01
CA TYR A 56 -2.30 -7.62 2.57
C TYR A 56 -3.01 -6.42 3.20
N ALA A 57 -4.18 -6.04 2.70
CA ALA A 57 -5.01 -4.99 3.29
C ALA A 57 -5.51 -5.36 4.70
N LYS A 58 -5.87 -6.64 4.91
CA LYS A 58 -6.22 -7.14 6.25
C LYS A 58 -5.03 -7.13 7.20
N LEU A 59 -3.84 -7.48 6.70
CA LEU A 59 -2.62 -7.50 7.47
C LEU A 59 -2.18 -6.09 7.90
N GLN A 60 -2.30 -5.08 7.01
CA GLN A 60 -2.04 -3.68 7.36
C GLN A 60 -2.99 -3.18 8.45
N LYS A 61 -4.30 -3.43 8.31
CA LYS A 61 -5.27 -3.05 9.34
C LYS A 61 -4.98 -3.71 10.69
N GLN A 62 -4.56 -4.97 10.71
CA GLN A 62 -4.14 -5.64 11.94
C GLN A 62 -2.89 -5.00 12.55
N ARG A 63 -1.89 -4.65 11.73
CA ARG A 63 -0.67 -3.96 12.21
C ARG A 63 -1.00 -2.60 12.80
N GLU A 64 -1.86 -1.81 12.15
CA GLU A 64 -2.32 -0.52 12.64
C GLU A 64 -3.09 -0.67 13.96
N ALA A 65 -4.01 -1.63 14.05
CA ALA A 65 -4.76 -1.90 15.28
C ALA A 65 -3.86 -2.34 16.45
N ASN A 66 -2.85 -3.17 16.17
CA ASN A 66 -1.87 -3.59 17.18
C ASN A 66 -0.98 -2.43 17.63
N PHE A 67 -0.59 -1.56 16.70
CA PHE A 67 0.19 -0.38 17.01
C PHE A 67 -0.59 0.58 17.89
N GLN A 68 -1.86 0.84 17.56
CA GLN A 68 -2.74 1.68 18.37
C GLN A 68 -2.90 1.14 19.79
N LYS A 69 -3.18 -0.17 19.94
CA LYS A 69 -3.25 -0.82 21.26
C LYS A 69 -1.95 -0.68 22.06
N TYR A 70 -0.79 -0.71 21.39
CA TYR A 70 0.50 -0.53 22.06
C TYR A 70 0.68 0.91 22.56
N LEU A 71 0.25 1.90 21.77
CA LEU A 71 0.28 3.31 22.15
C LEU A 71 -0.66 3.59 23.33
N ASP A 72 -1.89 3.08 23.28
CA ASP A 72 -2.88 3.28 24.34
C ASP A 72 -2.38 2.68 25.67
N LYS A 73 -1.86 1.44 25.66
CA LYS A 73 -1.21 0.82 26.84
C LYS A 73 -0.02 1.62 27.36
N ARG A 74 0.72 2.30 26.49
CA ARG A 74 1.85 3.15 26.90
C ARG A 74 1.36 4.43 27.56
N GLN A 75 0.29 5.03 27.03
CA GLN A 75 -0.35 6.21 27.63
C GLN A 75 -0.94 5.89 29.00
N GLU A 76 -1.68 4.78 29.15
CA GLU A 76 -2.23 4.33 30.43
C GLU A 76 -1.15 4.15 31.49
N ARG A 77 -0.04 3.48 31.14
CA ARG A 77 1.10 3.31 32.05
C ARG A 77 1.67 4.66 32.45
N ASN A 78 1.93 5.56 31.50
CA ASN A 78 2.44 6.90 31.81
C ASN A 78 1.50 7.69 32.73
N MET A 79 0.20 7.67 32.47
CA MET A 79 -0.81 8.32 33.33
C MET A 79 -0.84 7.72 34.73
N SER A 80 -0.72 6.39 34.84
CA SER A 80 -0.67 5.70 36.14
C SER A 80 0.54 6.11 36.98
N TYR A 81 1.71 6.32 36.36
CA TYR A 81 2.91 6.78 37.05
C TYR A 81 2.76 8.22 37.55
N ILE A 82 2.14 9.10 36.77
CA ILE A 82 1.86 10.49 37.18
C ILE A 82 0.89 10.51 38.37
N HIS A 83 -0.18 9.71 38.32
CA HIS A 83 -1.18 9.66 39.39
C HIS A 83 -0.60 9.11 40.70
N LYS A 84 0.31 8.12 40.63
CA LYS A 84 1.00 7.58 41.81
C LYS A 84 2.03 8.55 42.39
N ARG A 85 2.62 9.42 41.57
CA ARG A 85 3.58 10.44 42.04
C ARG A 85 2.92 11.61 42.77
N ASN A 86 1.68 11.94 42.39
CA ASN A 86 0.91 13.04 42.98
C ASN A 86 0.12 12.64 44.24
N LYS A 87 0.27 11.42 44.73
CA LYS A 87 -0.42 10.85 45.90
C LYS A 87 0.60 10.47 46.95
#